data_AF-A0A1J5UER2-F1
#
_entry.id   AF-A0A1J5UER2-F1
#
_cell.length_a   1.000
_cell.length_b   1.000
_cell.length_c   1.000
_cell.angle_alpha   90.00
_cell.angle_beta   90.00
_cell.angle_gamma   90.00
#
_symmetry.space_group_name_H-M   'P 1'
#
loop_
_entity.id
_entity.type
_entity.pdbx_description
1 polymer ?
#
loop_
_entity_poly.entity_id
_entity_poly.type
_entity_poly.pdbx_seq_one_letter_code
_entity_poly.pdbx_strand_id
1 'polypeptide(L)'
;MGNTSLYNKTIGDFNDGNLGLWNDKFCNMWSDDFTALVPKEDGKKNWVNDIVEKSKTSRVNPHINRMQKLADKVVCYKTSEPMIIGMGLNHPIENGMLFHHTLGVPYLPGSSVKGLVRAWAEQWENVNGDELFRIFGSKNRFKNKNSTENV
;
A
#
# COMPACT_ATOMS: atom_id res chain seq x y z
N MET A 1 31.88 10.71 17.17
CA MET A 1 31.17 9.62 17.87
C MET A 1 29.91 10.23 18.49
N GLY A 2 28.89 10.48 17.67
CA GLY A 2 27.67 11.18 18.08
C GLY A 2 26.53 10.19 18.23
N ASN A 3 25.93 10.16 19.42
CA ASN A 3 24.51 9.99 19.78
C ASN A 3 23.56 9.05 19.00
N THR A 4 24.03 8.14 18.16
CA THR A 4 23.22 7.05 17.55
C THR A 4 22.49 6.21 18.63
N SER A 5 23.00 6.25 19.86
CA SER A 5 22.44 5.59 21.03
C SER A 5 21.13 6.21 21.54
N LEU A 6 20.80 7.48 21.28
CA LEU A 6 19.61 8.11 21.86
C LEU A 6 18.35 7.86 21.04
N TYR A 7 18.42 7.96 19.71
CA TYR A 7 17.28 7.70 18.84
C TYR A 7 16.80 6.25 18.93
N ASN A 8 17.74 5.29 18.87
CA ASN A 8 17.45 3.87 19.04
C ASN A 8 16.94 3.50 20.45
N LYS A 9 17.27 4.29 21.49
CA LYS A 9 16.82 4.06 22.87
C LYS A 9 15.37 4.51 23.12
N THR A 10 14.80 5.32 22.23
CA THR A 10 13.46 5.91 22.40
C THR A 10 12.38 5.18 21.59
N ILE A 11 12.77 4.47 20.53
CA ILE A 11 11.87 3.64 19.74
C ILE A 11 11.69 2.32 20.50
N GLY A 12 10.55 2.15 21.18
CA GLY A 12 10.25 0.94 21.94
C GLY A 12 10.24 -0.32 21.06
N ASP A 13 10.42 -1.49 21.68
CA ASP A 13 10.43 -2.78 20.98
C ASP A 13 9.10 -3.07 20.27
N PHE A 14 9.15 -3.53 19.02
CA PHE A 14 7.98 -3.97 18.25
C PHE A 14 7.49 -5.33 18.76
N ASN A 15 6.73 -5.32 19.86
CA ASN A 15 6.10 -6.51 20.43
C ASN A 15 4.65 -6.63 19.94
N ASP A 16 4.47 -7.01 18.66
CA ASP A 16 3.15 -7.26 18.02
C ASP A 16 2.38 -5.99 17.58
N GLY A 17 3.12 -4.98 17.10
CA GLY A 17 2.58 -3.68 16.66
C GLY A 17 1.99 -3.66 15.24
N ASN A 18 1.50 -2.50 14.81
CA ASN A 18 1.07 -2.30 13.43
C ASN A 18 2.29 -2.07 12.51
N LEU A 19 2.60 -3.03 11.65
CA LEU A 19 3.77 -2.94 10.77
C LEU A 19 3.73 -1.77 9.79
N GLY A 20 2.54 -1.39 9.31
CA GLY A 20 2.39 -0.22 8.43
C GLY A 20 2.75 1.08 9.14
N LEU A 21 2.29 1.23 10.38
CA LEU A 21 2.67 2.37 11.22
C LEU A 21 4.19 2.36 11.50
N TRP A 22 4.75 1.19 11.82
CA TRP A 22 6.19 1.02 12.02
C TRP A 22 6.99 1.45 10.79
N ASN A 23 6.61 0.93 9.61
CA ASN A 23 7.20 1.29 8.34
C ASN A 23 7.17 2.81 8.10
N ASP A 24 5.98 3.41 8.22
CA ASP A 24 5.76 4.78 7.77
C ASP A 24 6.26 5.85 8.76
N LYS A 25 6.37 5.53 10.05
CA LYS A 25 6.62 6.50 11.12
C LYS A 25 7.85 6.24 11.97
N PHE A 26 8.38 5.02 11.98
CA PHE A 26 9.43 4.61 12.92
C PHE A 26 10.72 4.14 12.24
N CYS A 27 10.99 4.60 11.01
CA CYS A 27 12.26 4.34 10.33
C CYS A 27 13.45 4.78 11.19
N ASN A 28 14.16 3.83 11.77
CA ASN A 28 15.23 4.07 12.73
C ASN A 28 16.62 4.19 12.09
N MET A 29 16.68 4.16 10.75
CA MET A 29 17.93 4.21 9.98
C MET A 29 18.36 5.63 9.65
N TRP A 30 17.68 6.67 10.12
CA TRP A 30 18.10 8.05 9.90
C TRP A 30 19.40 8.40 10.66
N SER A 31 20.22 9.24 10.06
CA SER A 31 21.28 9.97 10.76
C SER A 31 20.69 10.95 11.78
N ASP A 32 21.46 11.33 12.79
CA ASP A 32 21.02 12.26 13.85
C ASP A 32 20.56 13.64 13.31
N ASP A 33 21.04 14.03 12.12
CA ASP A 33 20.67 15.26 11.42
C ASP A 33 19.55 15.07 10.37
N PHE A 34 18.99 13.86 10.24
CA PHE A 34 17.94 13.49 9.29
C PHE A 34 18.27 13.78 7.81
N THR A 35 19.56 13.81 7.45
CA THR A 35 19.99 14.09 6.07
C THR A 35 20.25 12.82 5.26
N ALA A 36 20.53 11.69 5.92
CA ALA A 36 20.88 10.45 5.25
C ALA A 36 20.44 9.21 6.06
N LEU A 37 20.45 8.04 5.40
CA LEU A 37 20.33 6.76 6.07
C LEU A 37 21.70 6.26 6.53
N VAL A 38 21.76 5.62 7.70
CA VAL A 38 22.96 5.09 8.34
C VAL A 38 22.74 3.62 8.70
N PRO A 39 23.65 2.70 8.32
CA PRO A 39 24.85 2.92 7.50
C PRO A 39 24.51 3.40 6.07
N LYS A 40 25.39 4.20 5.45
CA LYS A 40 25.11 4.80 4.13
C LYS A 40 24.86 3.76 3.03
N GLU A 41 25.59 2.64 3.08
CA GLU A 41 25.49 1.58 2.07
C GLU A 41 24.37 0.58 2.39
N ASP A 42 24.14 0.27 3.67
CA ASP A 42 23.25 -0.82 4.08
C ASP A 42 21.97 -0.38 4.80
N GLY A 43 21.80 0.90 5.15
CA GLY A 43 20.68 1.39 5.95
C GLY A 43 19.32 1.05 5.35
N LYS A 44 19.19 1.16 4.01
CA LYS A 44 17.98 0.73 3.29
C LYS A 44 17.71 -0.77 3.46
N LYS A 45 18.73 -1.60 3.25
CA LYS A 45 18.63 -3.06 3.34
C LYS A 45 18.34 -3.52 4.76
N ASN A 46 18.97 -2.90 5.76
CA ASN A 46 18.76 -3.15 7.17
C ASN A 46 17.31 -2.83 7.57
N TRP A 47 16.76 -1.70 7.09
CA TRP A 47 15.36 -1.37 7.32
C TRP A 47 14.41 -2.42 6.72
N VAL A 48 14.65 -2.84 5.47
CA VAL A 48 13.82 -3.86 4.82
C VAL A 48 13.87 -5.19 5.58
N ASN A 49 15.06 -5.60 6.03
CA ASN A 49 15.21 -6.81 6.85
C ASN A 49 14.44 -6.70 8.17
N ASP A 50 14.48 -5.54 8.83
CA ASP A 50 13.72 -5.25 10.05
C ASP A 50 12.21 -5.42 9.84
N ILE A 51 11.68 -4.88 8.74
CA ILE A 51 10.27 -5.04 8.34
C ILE A 51 9.92 -6.51 8.10
N VAL A 52 10.79 -7.26 7.39
CA VAL A 52 10.56 -8.69 7.11
C VAL A 52 10.52 -9.50 8.40
N GLU A 53 11.42 -9.25 9.34
CA GLU A 53 11.42 -9.94 10.63
C GLU A 53 10.14 -9.67 11.43
N LYS A 54 9.69 -8.41 11.45
CA LYS A 54 8.47 -7.97 12.14
C LYS A 54 7.16 -8.37 11.45
N SER A 55 7.20 -8.74 10.18
CA SER A 55 6.02 -9.17 9.39
C SER A 55 5.46 -10.54 9.74
N LYS A 56 6.15 -11.29 10.61
CA LYS A 56 5.79 -12.68 10.96
C LYS A 56 4.52 -12.78 11.81
N THR A 57 4.03 -11.68 12.39
CA THR A 57 2.81 -11.64 13.20
C THR A 57 1.68 -11.01 12.40
N SER A 58 0.57 -11.74 12.20
CA SER A 58 -0.57 -11.18 11.45
C SER A 58 -1.91 -11.54 12.10
N ARG A 59 -2.82 -10.55 12.14
CA ARG A 59 -4.19 -10.67 12.68
C ARG A 59 -5.24 -10.76 11.56
N VAL A 60 -4.89 -11.41 10.45
CA VAL A 60 -5.68 -11.35 9.20
C VAL A 60 -6.92 -12.26 9.26
N ASN A 61 -6.84 -13.41 9.93
CA ASN A 61 -7.92 -14.42 9.91
C ASN A 61 -9.28 -13.88 10.39
N PRO A 62 -9.38 -13.13 11.51
CA PRO A 62 -10.66 -12.56 11.93
C PRO A 62 -11.23 -11.53 10.94
N HIS A 63 -10.39 -10.82 10.20
CA HIS A 63 -10.86 -9.86 9.19
C HIS A 63 -11.40 -10.59 7.96
N ILE A 64 -10.71 -11.62 7.47
CA ILE A 64 -11.19 -12.47 6.37
C ILE A 64 -12.55 -13.10 6.71
N ASN A 65 -12.68 -13.68 7.91
CA ASN A 65 -13.94 -14.30 8.34
C ASN A 65 -15.13 -13.33 8.36
N ARG A 66 -14.89 -12.06 8.70
CA ARG A 66 -15.92 -11.01 8.65
C ARG A 66 -16.26 -10.65 7.21
N MET A 67 -15.24 -10.48 6.36
CA MET A 67 -15.44 -10.16 4.95
C MET A 67 -16.21 -11.26 4.21
N GLN A 68 -15.93 -12.53 4.50
CA GLN A 68 -16.66 -13.67 3.93
C GLN A 68 -18.14 -13.70 4.30
N LYS A 69 -18.52 -13.17 5.46
CA LYS A 69 -19.92 -13.09 5.88
C LYS A 69 -20.67 -11.92 5.23
N LEU A 70 -19.95 -10.89 4.78
CA LEU A 70 -20.52 -9.67 4.22
C LEU A 70 -20.55 -9.67 2.69
N ALA A 71 -19.63 -10.37 2.05
CA ALA A 71 -19.50 -10.39 0.60
C ALA A 71 -20.31 -11.55 -0.01
N ASP A 72 -21.05 -11.26 -1.08
CA ASP A 72 -21.78 -12.28 -1.85
C ASP A 72 -20.84 -13.31 -2.48
N LYS A 73 -19.62 -12.89 -2.84
CA LYS A 73 -18.60 -13.75 -3.45
C LYS A 73 -17.22 -13.36 -2.94
N VAL A 74 -16.48 -14.34 -2.47
CA VAL A 74 -15.06 -14.23 -2.10
C VAL A 74 -14.25 -15.16 -2.98
N VAL A 75 -13.17 -14.64 -3.56
CA VAL A 75 -12.22 -15.42 -4.34
C VAL A 75 -10.84 -15.22 -3.76
N CYS A 76 -10.07 -16.31 -3.63
CA CYS A 76 -8.71 -16.29 -3.14
C CYS A 76 -7.74 -16.50 -4.30
N TYR A 77 -6.80 -15.57 -4.44
CA TYR A 77 -5.72 -15.65 -5.41
C TYR A 77 -4.38 -15.68 -4.69
N LYS A 78 -3.40 -16.33 -5.31
CA LYS A 78 -2.01 -16.30 -4.89
C LYS A 78 -1.21 -15.61 -5.99
N THR A 79 -0.29 -14.74 -5.61
CA THR A 79 0.64 -14.11 -6.55
C THR A 79 1.56 -15.19 -7.13
N SER A 80 1.74 -15.19 -8.45
CA SER A 80 2.70 -16.06 -9.13
C SER A 80 4.14 -15.59 -8.95
N GLU A 81 4.33 -14.29 -8.76
CA GLU A 81 5.62 -13.61 -8.66
C GLU A 81 5.63 -12.63 -7.47
N PRO A 82 6.80 -12.12 -7.06
CA PRO A 82 6.88 -11.03 -6.08
C PRO A 82 6.04 -9.83 -6.51
N MET A 83 5.20 -9.34 -5.60
CA MET A 83 4.31 -8.20 -5.84
C MET A 83 4.66 -7.07 -4.86
N ILE A 84 4.79 -5.87 -5.40
CA ILE A 84 4.97 -4.65 -4.62
C ILE A 84 3.82 -3.69 -4.89
N ILE A 85 3.30 -3.06 -3.84
CA ILE A 85 2.19 -2.12 -3.91
C ILE A 85 2.60 -0.86 -3.16
N GLY A 86 2.34 0.31 -3.74
CA GLY A 86 2.61 1.58 -3.08
C GLY A 86 4.02 2.14 -3.30
N MET A 87 4.72 1.74 -4.38
CA MET A 87 6.05 2.25 -4.70
C MET A 87 6.14 3.78 -4.78
N GLY A 88 5.04 4.45 -5.17
CA GLY A 88 4.96 5.91 -5.24
C GLY A 88 4.69 6.61 -3.91
N LEU A 89 4.62 5.89 -2.80
CA LEU A 89 4.46 6.49 -1.47
C LEU A 89 5.80 7.03 -0.98
N ASN A 90 5.77 8.21 -0.36
CA ASN A 90 6.96 8.82 0.22
C ASN A 90 7.48 7.98 1.39
N HIS A 91 8.75 7.59 1.33
CA HIS A 91 9.38 6.81 2.39
C HIS A 91 10.89 7.07 2.43
N PRO A 92 11.54 7.04 3.62
CA PRO A 92 12.98 7.27 3.78
C PRO A 92 13.89 6.41 2.88
N ILE A 93 13.49 5.17 2.59
CA ILE A 93 14.24 4.26 1.69
C ILE A 93 13.98 4.49 0.20
N GLU A 94 13.35 5.62 -0.16
CA GLU A 94 12.90 6.04 -1.51
C GLU A 94 11.74 5.22 -2.09
N ASN A 95 11.59 3.96 -1.69
CA ASN A 95 10.48 3.10 -2.14
C ASN A 95 9.46 2.94 -1.01
N GLY A 96 8.24 3.39 -1.25
CA GLY A 96 7.13 3.15 -0.35
C GLY A 96 6.53 1.74 -0.47
N MET A 97 5.81 1.33 0.57
CA MET A 97 5.02 0.12 0.60
C MET A 97 3.65 0.42 1.22
N LEU A 98 2.60 -0.15 0.66
CA LEU A 98 1.23 0.08 1.12
C LEU A 98 0.78 -1.00 2.10
N PHE A 99 0.49 -0.60 3.33
CA PHE A 99 -0.03 -1.47 4.39
C PHE A 99 -1.47 -1.11 4.79
N HIS A 100 -2.24 -2.11 5.20
CA HIS A 100 -3.59 -1.91 5.68
C HIS A 100 -3.56 -1.23 7.05
N HIS A 101 -4.18 -0.05 7.15
CA HIS A 101 -4.05 0.86 8.30
C HIS A 101 -4.34 0.22 9.67
N THR A 102 -5.26 -0.75 9.79
CA THR A 102 -5.54 -1.47 11.05
C THR A 102 -4.91 -2.85 11.16
N LEU A 103 -4.58 -3.50 10.05
CA LEU A 103 -4.12 -4.90 10.07
C LEU A 103 -2.59 -5.00 9.99
N GLY A 104 -1.91 -3.93 9.55
CA GLY A 104 -0.46 -3.91 9.40
C GLY A 104 0.06 -4.90 8.34
N VAL A 105 -0.78 -5.32 7.38
CA VAL A 105 -0.36 -6.24 6.31
C VAL A 105 -0.38 -5.55 4.95
N PRO A 106 0.50 -5.90 4.02
CA PRO A 106 0.40 -5.43 2.64
C PRO A 106 -0.98 -5.74 2.05
N TYR A 107 -1.57 -4.79 1.33
CA TYR A 107 -2.89 -5.00 0.71
C TYR A 107 -3.01 -4.34 -0.66
N LEU A 108 -3.88 -4.91 -1.49
CA LEU A 108 -4.25 -4.36 -2.79
C LEU A 108 -5.59 -3.63 -2.68
N PRO A 109 -5.66 -2.31 -2.87
CA PRO A 109 -6.91 -1.57 -2.79
C PRO A 109 -7.93 -2.03 -3.83
N GLY A 110 -9.22 -2.07 -3.45
CA GLY A 110 -10.30 -2.40 -4.38
C GLY A 110 -10.40 -1.46 -5.58
N SER A 111 -10.02 -0.18 -5.41
CA SER A 111 -9.91 0.79 -6.51
C SER A 111 -8.82 0.40 -7.52
N SER A 112 -7.69 -0.14 -7.07
CA SER A 112 -6.62 -0.64 -7.93
C SER A 112 -7.08 -1.86 -8.74
N VAL A 113 -7.75 -2.82 -8.09
CA VAL A 113 -8.33 -3.99 -8.78
C VAL A 113 -9.37 -3.55 -9.81
N LYS A 114 -10.29 -2.65 -9.43
CA LYS A 114 -11.30 -2.12 -10.34
C LYS A 114 -10.68 -1.41 -11.55
N GLY A 115 -9.65 -0.59 -11.31
CA GLY A 115 -8.93 0.11 -12.37
C GLY A 115 -8.22 -0.84 -13.32
N LEU A 116 -7.56 -1.88 -12.78
CA LEU A 116 -6.89 -2.91 -13.56
C LEU A 116 -7.86 -3.67 -14.47
N VAL A 117 -8.96 -4.20 -13.90
CA VAL A 117 -9.94 -4.97 -14.66
C VAL A 117 -10.63 -4.09 -15.71
N ARG A 118 -10.94 -2.83 -15.37
CA ARG A 118 -11.49 -1.88 -16.34
C ARG A 118 -10.52 -1.65 -17.51
N ALA A 119 -9.25 -1.40 -17.21
CA ALA A 119 -8.23 -1.14 -18.23
C ALA A 119 -8.04 -2.37 -19.14
N TRP A 120 -8.01 -3.57 -18.55
CA TRP A 120 -7.99 -4.83 -19.30
C TRP A 120 -9.20 -4.98 -20.23
N ALA A 121 -10.42 -4.75 -19.72
CA ALA A 121 -11.64 -4.86 -20.51
C ALA A 121 -11.71 -3.84 -21.66
N GLU A 122 -11.21 -2.63 -21.43
CA GLU A 122 -11.15 -1.56 -22.44
C GLU A 122 -10.08 -1.83 -23.50
N GLN A 123 -8.88 -2.28 -23.09
CA GLN A 123 -7.74 -2.38 -23.98
C GLN A 123 -7.65 -3.73 -24.71
N TRP A 124 -8.05 -4.82 -24.07
CA TRP A 124 -7.81 -6.18 -24.58
C TRP A 124 -9.09 -6.89 -25.02
N GLU A 125 -10.19 -6.70 -24.30
CA GLU A 125 -11.49 -7.28 -24.67
C GLU A 125 -12.33 -6.37 -25.59
N ASN A 126 -11.85 -5.13 -25.84
CA ASN A 126 -12.52 -4.13 -26.67
C ASN A 126 -14.02 -3.93 -26.31
N VAL A 127 -14.34 -4.00 -25.01
CA VAL A 127 -15.70 -3.81 -24.50
C VAL A 127 -16.15 -2.38 -24.79
N ASN A 128 -17.37 -2.22 -25.30
CA ASN A 128 -17.89 -0.91 -25.66
C ASN A 128 -18.04 0.04 -24.44
N GLY A 129 -18.07 1.34 -24.72
CA GLY A 129 -18.10 2.37 -23.68
C GLY A 129 -19.33 2.32 -22.76
N ASP A 130 -20.49 1.94 -23.29
CA ASP A 130 -21.74 1.87 -22.53
C ASP A 130 -21.73 0.73 -21.52
N GLU A 131 -21.18 -0.42 -21.91
CA GLU A 131 -21.01 -1.56 -21.02
C GLU A 131 -19.93 -1.32 -19.97
N LEU A 132 -18.80 -0.71 -20.35
CA LEU A 132 -17.78 -0.25 -19.41
C LEU A 132 -18.35 0.74 -18.39
N PHE A 133 -19.24 1.65 -18.83
CA PHE A 133 -19.93 2.58 -17.94
C PHE A 133 -20.92 1.86 -17.02
N ARG A 134 -21.72 0.92 -17.54
CA ARG A 134 -22.67 0.13 -16.77
C ARG A 134 -22.00 -0.66 -15.64
N ILE A 135 -20.84 -1.26 -15.92
CA ILE A 135 -20.12 -2.13 -14.98
C ILE A 135 -19.21 -1.31 -14.04
N PHE A 136 -18.43 -0.37 -14.56
CA PHE A 136 -17.38 0.33 -13.79
C PHE A 136 -17.72 1.78 -13.45
N GLY A 137 -18.78 2.36 -14.03
CA GLY A 137 -19.18 3.75 -13.87
C GLY A 137 -18.41 4.72 -14.79
N SER A 138 -18.58 6.02 -14.57
CA SER A 138 -17.88 7.07 -15.34
C SER A 138 -16.38 7.12 -15.07
N LYS A 139 -15.58 7.43 -16.10
CA LYS A 139 -14.19 7.90 -15.91
C LYS A 139 -14.13 9.33 -15.36
N ASN A 140 -15.09 10.18 -15.74
CA ASN A 140 -15.14 11.59 -15.38
C ASN A 140 -16.19 11.83 -14.30
N ARG A 141 -15.75 12.27 -13.11
CA ARG A 141 -16.65 12.87 -12.11
C ARG A 141 -17.02 14.32 -12.46
N PHE A 142 -16.37 14.94 -13.46
CA PHE A 142 -16.60 16.32 -13.89
C PHE A 142 -16.69 16.42 -15.42
N LYS A 143 -17.85 16.06 -15.99
CA LYS A 143 -18.35 16.81 -17.15
C LYS A 143 -19.49 17.66 -16.61
N ASN A 144 -19.19 18.93 -16.34
CA ASN A 144 -20.24 19.89 -16.03
C ASN A 144 -21.23 19.92 -17.21
N LYS A 145 -22.51 19.89 -16.86
CA LYS A 145 -23.69 19.91 -17.73
C LYS A 145 -23.90 21.27 -18.45
N ASN A 146 -22.84 22.00 -18.78
CA ASN A 146 -22.94 23.35 -19.36
C ASN A 146 -22.22 23.45 -20.71
N SER A 147 -22.67 22.66 -21.68
CA SER A 147 -22.41 22.96 -23.10
C SER A 147 -23.57 22.46 -23.93
N THR A 148 -24.76 22.93 -23.58
CA THR A 148 -25.82 23.24 -24.53
C THR A 148 -26.01 24.75 -24.47
N GLU A 149 -26.16 25.36 -25.65
CA GLU A 149 -26.39 26.79 -25.91
C GLU A 149 -25.13 27.67 -25.97
N ASN A 150 -24.60 27.84 -27.18
CA ASN A 150 -24.81 29.08 -27.90
C ASN A 150 -24.72 28.84 -29.41
N VAL A 151 -25.61 29.54 -30.09
CA VAL A 151 -25.85 29.67 -31.54
C VAL A 151 -24.58 29.79 -32.36
#